data_AF-F0SBT8-F1
#
_entry.id   AF-F0SBT8-F1
#
_cell.length_a   1.000
_cell.length_b   1.000
_cell.length_c   1.000
_cell.angle_alpha   90.00
_cell.angle_beta   90.00
_cell.angle_gamma   90.00
#
_symmetry.space_group_name_H-M   'P 1'
#
loop_
_entity.id
_entity.type
_entity.pdbx_description
1 polymer ?
#
loop_
_entity_poly.entity_id
_entity_poly.type
_entity_poly.pdbx_seq_one_letter_code
_entity_poly.pdbx_strand_id
1 'polypeptide(L)'
;MQVNFKILEVLTNINKKLELILIHLTQIDAEKEEDEWLDSYEVMRLFNIHRSTLYRLKIEKILQPRKLGKKDLYLKSEIEKAIRSRVGR
;
A
#
# COMPACT_ATOMS: atom_id res chain seq x y z
N MET A 1 15.62 25.50 42.16
CA MET A 1 14.39 25.85 41.41
C MET A 1 14.56 25.78 39.89
N GLN A 2 15.66 26.29 39.30
CA GLN A 2 15.90 26.28 37.83
C GLN A 2 16.00 24.88 37.17
N VAL A 3 16.52 23.86 37.88
CA VAL A 3 16.69 22.50 37.33
C VAL A 3 15.34 21.85 36.99
N ASN A 4 14.31 22.07 37.83
CA ASN A 4 12.96 21.53 37.61
C ASN A 4 12.29 22.12 36.36
N PHE A 5 12.58 23.39 36.05
CA PHE A 5 12.00 24.06 34.88
C PHE A 5 12.55 23.50 33.57
N LYS A 6 13.87 23.26 33.48
CA LYS A 6 14.49 22.63 32.30
C LYS A 6 14.01 21.18 32.11
N ILE A 7 13.85 20.43 33.19
CA ILE A 7 13.29 19.06 33.12
C ILE A 7 11.87 19.10 32.58
N LEU A 8 11.03 20.03 33.06
CA LEU A 8 9.67 20.20 32.58
C LEU A 8 9.61 20.54 31.09
N GLU A 9 10.50 21.42 30.62
CA GLU A 9 10.59 21.79 29.20
C GLU A 9 10.97 20.60 28.32
N VAL A 10 11.96 19.80 28.75
CA VAL A 10 12.38 18.58 28.04
C VAL A 10 11.24 17.57 27.98
N LEU A 11 10.54 17.34 29.10
CA LEU A 11 9.38 16.43 29.14
C LEU A 11 8.26 16.89 28.22
N THR A 12 7.99 18.20 28.18
CA THR A 12 6.99 18.79 27.29
C THR A 12 7.35 18.56 25.81
N ASN A 13 8.62 18.74 25.46
CA ASN A 13 9.09 18.51 24.09
C ASN A 13 9.06 17.03 23.70
N ILE A 14 9.36 16.13 24.63
CA ILE A 14 9.25 14.68 24.40
C ILE A 14 7.79 14.32 24.14
N ASN A 15 6.85 14.77 24.98
CA ASN A 15 5.42 14.47 24.80
C ASN A 15 4.89 14.98 23.45
N LYS A 16 5.24 16.20 23.05
CA LYS A 16 4.86 16.73 21.72
C LYS A 16 5.39 15.87 20.57
N LYS A 17 6.64 15.39 20.66
CA LYS A 17 7.21 14.50 19.64
C LYS A 17 6.51 13.14 19.63
N LEU A 18 6.16 12.60 20.80
CA LEU A 18 5.42 11.33 20.90
C LEU A 18 4.02 11.44 20.29
N GLU A 19 3.32 12.56 20.52
CA GLU A 19 2.03 12.83 19.88
C GLU A 19 2.14 12.89 18.35
N LEU A 20 3.16 13.56 17.82
CA LEU A 20 3.40 13.62 16.38
C LEU A 20 3.69 12.23 15.78
N ILE A 21 4.49 11.42 16.47
CA ILE A 21 4.77 10.04 16.05
C ILE A 21 3.49 9.21 16.04
N LEU A 22 2.65 9.32 17.07
CA LEU A 22 1.36 8.62 17.12
C LEU A 22 0.45 9.00 15.95
N ILE A 23 0.37 10.28 15.60
CA ILE A 23 -0.43 10.76 14.46
C ILE A 23 0.10 10.18 13.14
N HIS A 24 1.41 10.12 12.94
CA HIS A 24 1.97 9.55 11.70
C HIS A 24 1.75 8.04 11.62
N LEU A 25 1.86 7.32 12.74
CA LEU A 25 1.61 5.88 12.77
C LEU A 25 0.15 5.54 12.46
N THR A 26 -0.81 6.32 13.00
CA THR A 26 -2.24 6.11 12.70
C THR A 26 -2.57 6.42 11.25
N GLN A 27 -1.91 7.41 10.63
CA GLN A 27 -2.05 7.70 9.20
C GLN A 27 -1.52 6.56 8.33
N ILE A 28 -0.38 5.96 8.70
CA ILE A 28 0.18 4.80 7.99
C ILE A 28 -0.77 3.59 8.04
N ASP A 29 -1.42 3.35 9.18
CA ASP A 29 -2.39 2.25 9.29
C ASP A 29 -3.71 2.57 8.57
N ALA A 30 -4.11 3.84 8.45
CA ALA A 30 -5.25 4.25 7.62
C ALA A 30 -4.95 4.18 6.11
N GLU A 31 -3.67 4.29 5.72
CA GLU A 31 -3.20 4.09 4.34
C GLU A 31 -2.99 2.62 3.96
N LYS A 32 -3.11 1.67 4.89
CA LYS A 32 -3.40 0.28 4.54
C LYS A 32 -4.85 0.20 4.06
N GLU A 33 -5.11 0.67 2.85
CA GLU A 33 -6.29 0.27 2.10
C GLU A 33 -6.39 -1.25 2.19
N GLU A 34 -7.56 -1.77 2.61
CA GLU A 34 -7.84 -3.20 2.53
C GLU A 34 -7.50 -3.67 1.11
N ASP A 35 -6.51 -4.57 0.99
CA ASP A 35 -6.01 -4.98 -0.31
C ASP A 35 -7.12 -5.70 -1.08
N GLU A 36 -7.68 -4.98 -2.04
CA GLU A 36 -8.89 -5.36 -2.74
C GLU A 36 -8.60 -6.48 -3.75
N TRP A 37 -9.49 -7.48 -3.79
CA TRP A 37 -9.47 -8.50 -4.83
C TRP A 37 -10.22 -8.00 -6.05
N LEU A 38 -9.49 -7.87 -7.16
CA LEU A 38 -10.00 -7.39 -8.43
C LEU A 38 -10.11 -8.53 -9.43
N ASP A 39 -11.19 -8.57 -10.20
CA ASP A 39 -11.29 -9.46 -11.34
C ASP A 39 -10.54 -8.91 -12.57
N SER A 40 -10.44 -9.73 -13.62
CA SER A 40 -9.69 -9.34 -14.82
C SER A 40 -10.24 -8.08 -15.50
N TYR A 41 -11.55 -7.82 -15.44
CA TYR A 41 -12.15 -6.63 -16.02
C TYR A 41 -11.80 -5.39 -15.20
N GLU A 42 -11.90 -5.50 -13.88
CA GLU A 42 -11.55 -4.42 -12.95
C GLU A 42 -10.07 -4.05 -13.06
N VAL A 43 -9.19 -5.05 -13.14
CA VAL A 43 -7.74 -4.84 -13.36
C VAL A 43 -7.47 -4.06 -14.65
N MET A 44 -8.08 -4.46 -15.77
CA MET A 44 -7.88 -3.78 -17.05
C MET A 44 -8.37 -2.32 -16.99
N ARG A 45 -9.52 -2.09 -16.36
CA ARG A 45 -10.12 -0.76 -16.22
C ARG A 45 -9.32 0.15 -15.28
N LEU A 46 -8.95 -0.33 -14.09
CA LEU A 46 -8.29 0.46 -13.06
C LEU A 46 -6.86 0.83 -13.44
N PHE A 47 -6.13 -0.10 -14.04
CA PHE A 47 -4.72 0.09 -14.39
C PHE A 47 -4.50 0.46 -15.86
N ASN A 48 -5.58 0.65 -16.63
CA ASN A 48 -5.56 0.98 -18.05
C ASN A 48 -4.63 0.07 -18.87
N ILE A 49 -4.70 -1.24 -18.61
CA ILE A 49 -3.92 -2.24 -19.35
C ILE A 49 -4.82 -3.08 -20.25
N HIS A 50 -4.29 -3.44 -21.41
CA HIS A 50 -5.00 -4.33 -22.33
C HIS A 50 -4.99 -5.79 -21.83
N ARG A 51 -5.98 -6.57 -22.28
CA ARG A 51 -6.11 -8.00 -21.96
C ARG A 51 -4.85 -8.80 -22.28
N SER A 52 -4.18 -8.49 -23.38
CA SER A 52 -2.92 -9.14 -23.79
C SER A 52 -1.79 -8.88 -22.80
N THR A 53 -1.72 -7.68 -22.21
CA THR A 53 -0.76 -7.34 -21.16
C THR A 53 -1.03 -8.14 -19.89
N LEU A 54 -2.28 -8.17 -19.43
CA LEU A 54 -2.66 -8.96 -18.25
C LEU A 54 -2.38 -10.45 -18.46
N TYR A 55 -2.71 -10.99 -19.63
CA TYR A 55 -2.40 -12.36 -20.00
C TYR A 55 -0.89 -12.64 -19.98
N ARG A 56 -0.09 -11.74 -20.56
CA ARG A 56 1.38 -11.85 -20.55
C ARG A 56 1.94 -11.88 -19.14
N LEU A 57 1.48 -10.97 -18.28
CA LEU A 57 1.90 -10.91 -16.88
C LEU A 57 1.58 -12.21 -16.11
N LYS A 58 0.45 -12.85 -16.44
CA LYS A 58 0.06 -14.14 -15.88
C LYS A 58 0.94 -15.30 -16.39
N ILE A 59 1.17 -15.41 -17.70
CA ILE A 59 1.98 -16.52 -18.26
C ILE A 59 3.46 -16.42 -17.85
N GLU A 60 3.97 -15.20 -17.69
CA GLU A 60 5.34 -14.95 -17.22
C GLU A 60 5.47 -15.10 -15.69
N LYS A 61 4.39 -15.51 -15.00
CA LYS A 61 4.32 -15.69 -13.54
C LYS A 61 4.66 -14.45 -12.71
N ILE A 62 4.57 -13.26 -13.32
CA ILE A 62 4.70 -11.98 -12.63
C ILE A 62 3.48 -11.76 -11.74
N LEU A 63 2.30 -12.18 -12.21
CA LEU A 63 1.07 -12.20 -11.44
C LEU A 63 0.62 -13.63 -11.18
N GLN A 64 0.12 -13.89 -9.97
CA GLN A 64 -0.38 -15.20 -9.55
C GLN A 64 -1.85 -15.10 -9.15
N PRO A 65 -2.79 -15.13 -10.11
CA PRO A 65 -4.19 -15.00 -9.79
C PRO A 65 -4.67 -16.12 -8.89
N ARG A 66 -5.54 -15.76 -7.94
CA ARG A 66 -6.35 -16.74 -7.22
C ARG A 66 -7.59 -17.08 -8.02
N LYS A 67 -7.97 -18.35 -8.00
CA LYS A 67 -9.18 -18.83 -8.65
C LYS A 67 -10.38 -18.68 -7.71
N LEU A 68 -11.42 -18.01 -8.19
CA LEU A 68 -12.74 -18.04 -7.57
C LEU A 68 -13.75 -18.53 -8.62
N GLY A 69 -14.06 -19.83 -8.55
CA GLY A 69 -14.84 -20.51 -9.58
C GLY A 69 -14.14 -20.46 -10.95
N LYS A 70 -14.80 -19.84 -11.95
CA LYS A 70 -14.25 -19.67 -13.30
C LYS A 70 -13.47 -18.36 -13.48
N LYS A 71 -13.44 -17.47 -12.49
CA LYS A 71 -12.78 -16.17 -12.55
C LYS A 71 -11.36 -16.23 -11.97
N ASP A 72 -10.49 -15.40 -12.55
CA ASP A 72 -9.19 -15.04 -11.97
C ASP A 72 -9.37 -13.74 -11.17
N LEU A 73 -8.92 -13.78 -9.91
CA LEU A 73 -8.85 -12.63 -9.02
C LEU A 73 -7.39 -12.28 -8.71
N TYR A 74 -7.12 -10.99 -8.58
CA TYR A 74 -5.80 -10.42 -8.36
C TYR A 74 -5.85 -9.44 -7.20
N LEU A 75 -4.83 -9.42 -6.36
CA LEU A 75 -4.69 -8.37 -5.38
C LEU A 75 -4.30 -7.07 -6.08
N LYS A 76 -4.99 -5.98 -5.75
CA LYS A 76 -4.69 -4.64 -6.26
C LYS A 76 -3.22 -4.29 -6.04
N SER A 77 -2.68 -4.58 -4.86
CA SER A 77 -1.29 -4.27 -4.51
C SER A 77 -0.26 -5.02 -5.37
N GLU A 78 -0.54 -6.28 -5.74
CA GLU A 78 0.33 -7.09 -6.59
C GLU A 78 0.38 -6.56 -8.03
N ILE A 79 -0.79 -6.17 -8.56
CA ILE A 79 -0.89 -5.55 -9.89
C ILE A 79 -0.11 -4.24 -9.91
N GLU A 80 -0.30 -3.40 -8.90
CA GLU A 80 0.37 -2.11 -8.81
C GLU A 80 1.90 -2.25 -8.75
N LYS A 81 2.40 -3.23 -7.98
CA LYS A 81 3.84 -3.58 -7.94
C LYS A 81 4.35 -4.07 -9.30
N ALA A 82 3.60 -4.95 -9.96
CA ALA A 82 3.98 -5.51 -11.27
C ALA A 82 4.09 -4.43 -12.35
N ILE A 83 3.17 -3.46 -12.35
CA ILE A 83 3.15 -2.36 -13.32
C ILE A 83 4.27 -1.37 -13.04
N ARG A 84 4.44 -0.92 -11.78
CA ARG A 84 5.53 0.00 -11.40
C ARG A 84 6.90 -0.52 -11.79
N SER A 85 7.15 -1.82 -11.58
CA SER A 85 8.41 -2.49 -11.93
C SER A 85 8.71 -2.52 -13.44
N ARG A 86 7.73 -2.23 -14.30
CA ARG A 86 7.90 -2.16 -15.76
C ARG A 86 7.98 -0.74 -16.31
N VAL A 87 7.34 0.24 -15.67
CA VAL A 87 7.35 1.64 -16.11
C VAL A 87 8.62 2.39 -15.67
N GLY A 88 9.34 1.88 -14.66
CA GLY A 88 10.63 2.42 -14.22
C GLY A 88 11.86 1.95 -15.02
N ARG A 89 11.69 1.47 -16.27
CA ARG A 89 12.78 1.09 -17.17
C ARG A 89 12.70 1.86 -18.48
#